data_AF-A0A2N5Z793-F1
#
_entry.id   AF-A0A2N5Z793-F1
#
_cell.length_a   1.000
_cell.length_b   1.000
_cell.length_c   1.000
_cell.angle_alpha   90.00
_cell.angle_beta   90.00
_cell.angle_gamma   90.00
#
_symmetry.space_group_name_H-M   'P 1'
#
loop_
_entity.id
_entity.type
_entity.pdbx_description
1 polymer ?
#
loop_
_entity_poly.entity_id
_entity_poly.type
_entity_poly.pdbx_seq_one_letter_code
_entity_poly.pdbx_strand_id
1 'polypeptide(L)'
;MKYSLIKEELPRTRLGKIQRFKLAELYENPVKKDKNVNQPKFEEYVAIKSFIESQVDMTISPDDHLEFDIALDSLGKITLIDFIERTFGVKIEEDNLLKFPSIIKLVDHIRENKVFHNLEMPDWSEILKEKIPLKLPKSWPTLPFFIKSSRNFLKLYFNFRSKGHNDLPDGPAIIAPNHQSYFDALFVTAHLKRKTIKETFFYAKRKHVKTKLAQFLARKNNVIVMDLNSDLKESIQKLAAVLKSGKKVMIFPEGTRSKTGELGEFKKTFAILSKELNVTV
;
A
#
# COMPACT_ATOMS: atom_id res chain seq x y z
N MET A 1 -21.65 -9.60 -12.96
CA MET A 1 -21.25 -9.67 -14.38
C MET A 1 -19.92 -10.38 -14.44
N LYS A 2 -19.79 -11.43 -15.26
CA LYS A 2 -18.49 -12.08 -15.52
C LYS A 2 -17.96 -11.53 -16.86
N TYR A 3 -16.67 -11.21 -16.93
CA TYR A 3 -16.03 -10.71 -18.15
C TYR A 3 -14.67 -11.41 -18.32
N SER A 4 -14.25 -11.59 -19.57
CA SER A 4 -12.95 -12.17 -19.96
C SER A 4 -12.21 -11.18 -20.86
N LEU A 5 -10.94 -10.93 -20.58
CA LEU A 5 -10.07 -10.06 -21.37
C LEU A 5 -9.18 -10.92 -22.27
N ILE A 6 -9.14 -10.59 -23.55
CA ILE A 6 -8.38 -11.33 -24.57
C ILE A 6 -7.50 -10.31 -25.30
N LYS A 7 -6.20 -10.62 -25.44
CA LYS A 7 -5.23 -9.75 -26.15
C LYS A 7 -5.20 -9.98 -27.67
N GLU A 8 -5.86 -11.03 -28.14
CA GLU A 8 -5.93 -11.42 -29.57
C GLU A 8 -7.13 -10.77 -30.27
N GLU A 9 -7.04 -10.60 -31.60
CA GLU A 9 -8.13 -10.04 -32.39
C GLU A 9 -9.35 -10.98 -32.41
N LEU A 10 -10.53 -10.43 -32.16
CA LEU A 10 -11.76 -11.22 -32.17
C LEU A 10 -11.99 -11.86 -33.54
N PRO A 11 -12.46 -13.12 -33.60
CA PRO A 11 -12.68 -13.81 -34.86
C PRO A 11 -13.73 -13.05 -35.70
N ARG A 12 -13.37 -12.68 -36.93
CA ARG A 12 -14.22 -11.94 -37.87
C ARG A 12 -14.51 -12.76 -39.14
N THR A 13 -15.62 -12.46 -39.79
CA THR A 13 -15.93 -12.95 -41.14
C THR A 13 -15.10 -12.22 -42.18
N ARG A 14 -15.08 -12.71 -43.42
CA ARG A 14 -14.47 -12.01 -44.57
C ARG A 14 -15.02 -10.59 -44.80
N LEU A 15 -16.22 -10.29 -44.30
CA LEU A 15 -16.86 -8.97 -44.36
C LEU A 15 -16.63 -8.14 -43.07
N GLY A 16 -15.70 -8.54 -42.20
CA GLY A 16 -15.32 -7.81 -40.99
C GLY A 16 -16.29 -7.93 -39.80
N LYS A 17 -17.38 -8.70 -39.92
CA LYS A 17 -18.36 -8.91 -38.83
C LYS A 17 -17.83 -9.91 -37.81
N ILE A 18 -18.03 -9.64 -36.52
CA ILE A 18 -17.60 -10.53 -35.44
C ILE A 18 -18.37 -11.87 -35.48
N GLN A 19 -17.65 -12.98 -35.41
CA GLN A 19 -18.18 -14.34 -35.32
C GLN A 19 -18.63 -14.63 -33.89
N ARG A 20 -19.79 -14.09 -33.50
CA ARG A 20 -20.31 -14.13 -32.11
C ARG A 20 -20.40 -15.54 -31.52
N PHE A 21 -20.66 -16.56 -32.35
CA PHE A 21 -20.76 -17.96 -31.92
C PHE A 21 -19.43 -18.53 -31.39
N LYS A 22 -18.28 -17.99 -31.80
CA LYS A 22 -16.95 -18.38 -31.29
C LYS A 22 -16.56 -17.69 -29.98
N LEU A 23 -17.32 -16.69 -29.55
CA LEU A 23 -17.01 -15.95 -28.31
C LEU A 23 -17.27 -16.79 -27.06
N ALA A 24 -18.23 -17.72 -27.11
CA ALA A 24 -18.50 -18.65 -26.00
C ALA A 24 -17.30 -19.56 -25.74
N GLU A 25 -16.67 -20.06 -26.80
CA GLU A 25 -15.46 -20.89 -26.74
C GLU A 25 -14.28 -20.11 -26.14
N LEU A 26 -14.08 -18.86 -26.55
CA LEU A 26 -13.04 -17.97 -25.98
C LEU A 26 -13.29 -17.62 -24.51
N TYR A 27 -14.55 -17.65 -24.07
CA TYR A 27 -14.94 -17.38 -22.70
C TYR A 27 -14.78 -18.61 -21.79
N GLU A 28 -15.09 -19.80 -22.30
CA GLU A 28 -14.96 -21.08 -21.57
C GLU A 28 -13.51 -21.59 -21.53
N ASN A 29 -12.77 -21.41 -22.62
CA ASN A 29 -11.35 -21.74 -22.73
C ASN A 29 -10.55 -20.46 -23.00
N PRO A 30 -10.35 -19.59 -21.97
CA PRO A 30 -9.39 -18.51 -22.11
C PRO A 30 -8.04 -19.14 -22.45
N VAL A 31 -7.45 -18.74 -23.58
CA VAL A 31 -6.13 -19.21 -24.01
C VAL A 31 -5.18 -19.04 -22.83
N LYS A 32 -4.86 -20.14 -22.15
CA LYS A 32 -3.85 -20.14 -21.11
C LYS A 32 -2.55 -19.84 -21.84
N LYS A 33 -1.98 -18.65 -21.62
CA LYS A 33 -0.61 -18.33 -22.00
C LYS A 33 0.24 -19.53 -21.62
N ASP A 34 0.80 -20.20 -22.63
CA ASP A 34 1.70 -21.31 -22.40
C ASP A 34 2.89 -20.75 -21.61
N LYS A 35 3.09 -21.23 -20.37
CA LYS A 35 4.13 -20.70 -19.47
C LYS A 35 5.54 -21.10 -19.91
N ASN A 36 5.65 -21.88 -20.99
CA ASN A 36 6.89 -22.32 -21.64
C ASN A 36 7.34 -21.38 -22.79
N VAL A 37 7.09 -20.07 -22.69
CA VAL A 37 7.77 -19.11 -23.57
C VAL A 37 9.27 -19.13 -23.25
N ASN A 38 10.10 -19.08 -24.28
CA ASN A 38 11.56 -19.05 -24.22
C ASN A 38 12.02 -17.91 -23.29
N GLN A 39 12.36 -18.24 -22.04
CA GLN A 39 12.69 -17.23 -21.03
C GLN A 39 14.05 -16.60 -21.36
N PRO A 40 14.14 -15.27 -21.42
CA PRO A 40 15.41 -14.60 -21.64
C PRO A 40 16.39 -14.94 -20.52
N LYS A 41 17.63 -15.28 -20.88
CA LYS A 41 18.66 -15.73 -19.93
C LYS A 41 19.59 -14.62 -19.45
N PHE A 42 19.34 -13.37 -19.83
CA PHE A 42 20.20 -12.26 -19.41
C PHE A 42 20.00 -11.94 -17.93
N GLU A 43 21.09 -11.53 -17.28
CA GLU A 43 21.22 -11.40 -15.83
C GLU A 43 20.18 -10.44 -15.23
N GLU A 44 19.86 -9.35 -15.94
CA GLU A 44 18.88 -8.37 -15.49
C GLU A 44 17.47 -8.96 -15.42
N TYR A 45 17.10 -9.81 -16.38
CA TYR A 45 15.79 -10.47 -16.37
C TYR A 45 15.70 -11.47 -15.22
N VAL A 46 16.77 -12.25 -14.98
CA VAL A 46 16.81 -13.21 -13.86
C VAL A 46 16.71 -12.49 -12.52
N ALA A 47 17.41 -11.37 -12.34
CA ALA A 47 17.37 -10.57 -11.14
C ALA A 47 15.98 -9.97 -10.88
N ILE A 48 15.40 -9.30 -11.89
CA ILE A 48 14.05 -8.73 -11.80
C ILE A 48 13.00 -9.82 -11.57
N LYS A 49 13.14 -10.96 -12.25
CA LYS A 49 12.25 -12.10 -12.11
C LYS A 49 12.25 -12.63 -10.68
N SER A 50 13.43 -12.98 -10.18
CA SER A 50 13.61 -13.53 -8.83
C SER A 50 13.10 -12.55 -7.77
N PHE A 51 13.32 -11.25 -7.98
CA PHE A 51 12.82 -10.22 -7.09
C PHE A 51 11.29 -10.17 -7.08
N ILE A 52 10.64 -10.10 -8.24
CA ILE A 52 9.17 -10.04 -8.32
C ILE A 52 8.54 -11.32 -7.74
N GLU A 53 9.08 -12.50 -8.07
CA GLU A 53 8.63 -13.79 -7.54
C GLU A 53 8.80 -13.90 -6.01
N SER A 54 9.72 -13.15 -5.39
CA SER A 54 9.81 -13.06 -3.92
C SER A 54 8.63 -12.29 -3.28
N GLN A 55 7.94 -11.46 -4.05
CA GLN A 55 6.86 -10.59 -3.56
C GLN A 55 5.47 -11.15 -3.85
N VAL A 56 5.34 -12.04 -4.82
CA VAL A 56 4.07 -12.60 -5.32
C VAL A 56 4.11 -14.13 -5.31
N ASP A 57 2.97 -14.77 -5.01
CA ASP A 57 2.86 -16.23 -4.99
C ASP A 57 2.50 -16.78 -6.38
N MET A 58 3.28 -16.40 -7.40
CA MET A 58 3.11 -16.88 -8.77
C MET A 58 4.40 -16.81 -9.58
N THR A 59 4.53 -17.72 -10.54
CA THR A 59 5.58 -17.70 -11.57
C THR A 59 5.29 -16.64 -12.61
N ILE A 60 6.27 -15.78 -12.92
CA ILE A 60 6.09 -14.70 -13.89
C ILE A 60 6.66 -15.03 -15.28
N SER A 61 6.03 -14.50 -16.31
CA SER A 61 6.42 -14.63 -17.73
C SER A 61 7.00 -13.32 -18.27
N PRO A 62 7.91 -13.34 -19.27
CA PRO A 62 8.49 -12.13 -19.85
C PRO A 62 7.46 -11.15 -20.41
N ASP A 63 6.35 -11.66 -20.93
CA ASP A 63 5.27 -10.89 -21.57
C ASP A 63 4.18 -10.44 -20.58
N ASP A 64 4.40 -10.62 -19.28
CA ASP A 64 3.43 -10.22 -18.27
C ASP A 64 3.53 -8.73 -17.96
N HIS A 65 2.38 -8.10 -17.81
CA HIS A 65 2.27 -6.73 -17.37
C HIS A 65 2.22 -6.65 -15.83
N LEU A 66 3.01 -5.74 -15.25
CA LEU A 66 3.14 -5.59 -13.79
C LEU A 66 1.80 -5.39 -13.06
N GLU A 67 0.93 -4.55 -13.59
CA GLU A 67 -0.38 -4.28 -12.98
C GLU A 67 -1.49 -5.26 -13.40
N PHE A 68 -1.64 -5.55 -14.69
CA PHE A 68 -2.79 -6.34 -15.17
C PHE A 68 -2.61 -7.85 -15.05
N ASP A 69 -1.39 -8.36 -15.26
CA ASP A 69 -1.13 -9.80 -15.29
C ASP A 69 -0.59 -10.27 -13.91
N ILE A 70 0.33 -9.51 -13.30
CA ILE A 70 0.98 -9.87 -12.03
C ILE A 70 0.22 -9.31 -10.81
N ALA A 71 -0.57 -8.24 -11.02
CA ALA A 71 -1.27 -7.53 -9.95
C ALA A 71 -0.35 -7.06 -8.81
N LEU A 72 0.85 -6.56 -9.17
CA LEU A 72 1.81 -6.05 -8.20
C LEU A 72 1.22 -4.86 -7.43
N ASP A 73 1.18 -4.94 -6.11
CA ASP A 73 0.62 -3.89 -5.26
C ASP A 73 1.53 -2.64 -5.20
N SER A 74 1.01 -1.52 -4.69
CA SER A 74 1.78 -0.26 -4.59
C SER A 74 3.09 -0.41 -3.81
N LEU A 75 3.13 -1.33 -2.85
CA LEU A 75 4.33 -1.60 -2.07
C LEU A 75 5.37 -2.35 -2.91
N GLY A 76 4.94 -3.41 -3.59
CA GLY A 76 5.77 -4.19 -4.51
C GLY A 76 6.39 -3.31 -5.59
N LYS A 77 5.61 -2.38 -6.16
CA LYS A 77 6.08 -1.40 -7.16
C LYS A 77 7.26 -0.56 -6.63
N ILE A 78 7.20 -0.09 -5.39
CA ILE A 78 8.28 0.72 -4.79
C ILE A 78 9.50 -0.11 -4.49
N THR A 79 9.31 -1.31 -3.95
CA THR A 79 10.44 -2.20 -3.67
C THR A 79 11.14 -2.59 -4.97
N LEU A 80 10.40 -2.73 -6.07
CA LEU A 80 10.96 -2.97 -7.39
C LEU A 80 11.72 -1.75 -7.92
N ILE A 81 11.21 -0.54 -7.75
CA ILE A 81 11.91 0.70 -8.14
C ILE A 81 13.22 0.85 -7.36
N ASP A 82 13.18 0.68 -6.03
CA ASP A 82 14.36 0.79 -5.16
C ASP A 82 15.39 -0.29 -5.52
N PHE A 83 14.94 -1.52 -5.79
CA PHE A 83 15.79 -2.60 -6.29
C PHE A 83 16.44 -2.25 -7.63
N ILE A 84 15.68 -1.70 -8.59
CA ILE A 84 16.20 -1.33 -9.92
C ILE A 84 17.24 -0.22 -9.80
N GLU A 85 16.97 0.81 -9.00
CA GLU A 85 17.90 1.94 -8.79
C GLU A 85 19.19 1.46 -8.11
N ARG A 86 19.09 0.60 -7.09
CA ARG A 86 20.26 0.05 -6.38
C ARG A 86 21.02 -1.02 -7.15
N THR A 87 20.34 -1.80 -7.98
CA THR A 87 20.97 -2.91 -8.69
C THR A 87 21.59 -2.44 -10.00
N PHE A 88 20.87 -1.57 -10.72
CA PHE A 88 21.24 -1.18 -12.08
C PHE A 88 21.61 0.30 -12.22
N GLY A 89 21.40 1.11 -11.18
CA GLY A 89 21.59 2.57 -11.25
C GLY A 89 20.51 3.32 -12.03
N VAL A 90 19.40 2.65 -12.37
CA VAL A 90 18.34 3.20 -13.23
C VAL A 90 17.25 3.79 -12.35
N LYS A 91 17.03 5.11 -12.45
CA LYS A 91 15.91 5.77 -11.77
C LYS A 91 14.64 5.66 -12.59
N ILE A 92 13.60 5.08 -12.01
CA ILE A 92 12.28 4.95 -12.64
C ILE A 92 11.24 5.56 -11.69
N GLU A 93 10.47 6.52 -12.18
CA GLU A 93 9.32 7.06 -11.46
C GLU A 93 8.17 6.04 -11.46
N GLU A 94 7.35 6.02 -10.40
CA GLU A 94 6.23 5.06 -10.25
C GLU A 94 5.26 5.11 -11.44
N ASP A 95 4.94 6.31 -11.92
CA ASP A 95 4.05 6.50 -13.08
C ASP A 95 4.66 5.96 -14.39
N ASN A 96 5.99 5.93 -14.51
CA ASN A 96 6.68 5.42 -15.69
C ASN A 96 6.83 3.90 -15.63
N LEU A 97 6.94 3.32 -14.43
CA LEU A 97 6.96 1.86 -14.24
C LEU A 97 5.71 1.19 -14.80
N LEU A 98 4.54 1.83 -14.69
CA LEU A 98 3.26 1.31 -15.17
C LEU A 98 3.04 1.44 -16.68
N LYS A 99 3.88 2.22 -17.37
CA LYS A 99 3.78 2.41 -18.82
C LYS A 99 4.45 1.28 -19.60
N PHE A 100 5.26 0.45 -18.95
CA PHE A 100 5.90 -0.68 -19.61
C PHE A 100 4.87 -1.77 -19.92
N PRO A 101 4.71 -2.16 -21.19
CA PRO A 101 3.67 -3.12 -21.58
C PRO A 101 3.95 -4.56 -21.10
N SER A 102 5.20 -4.85 -20.72
CA SER A 102 5.63 -6.17 -20.25
C SER A 102 6.94 -6.10 -19.45
N ILE A 103 7.24 -7.14 -18.66
CA ILE A 103 8.51 -7.28 -17.95
C ILE A 103 9.69 -7.15 -18.91
N ILE A 104 9.62 -7.80 -20.08
CA ILE A 104 10.72 -7.77 -21.05
C ILE A 104 11.05 -6.34 -21.50
N LYS A 105 10.03 -5.47 -21.65
CA LYS A 105 10.23 -4.08 -22.02
C LYS A 105 10.76 -3.22 -20.89
N LEU A 106 10.40 -3.52 -19.66
CA LEU A 106 11.05 -2.92 -18.50
C LEU A 106 12.53 -3.31 -18.46
N VAL A 107 12.85 -4.59 -18.68
CA VAL A 107 14.24 -5.05 -18.61
C VAL A 107 15.06 -4.53 -19.79
N ASP A 108 14.49 -4.45 -21.01
CA ASP A 108 15.14 -3.79 -22.16
C ASP A 108 15.53 -2.34 -21.79
N HIS A 109 14.60 -1.59 -21.19
CA HIS A 109 14.85 -0.22 -20.74
C HIS A 109 15.95 -0.13 -19.66
N ILE A 110 15.95 -1.05 -18.69
CA ILE A 110 17.01 -1.14 -17.68
C ILE A 110 18.36 -1.40 -18.36
N ARG A 111 18.40 -2.33 -19.32
CA ARG A 111 19.64 -2.72 -20.00
C ARG A 111 20.23 -1.59 -20.86
N GLU A 112 19.38 -0.76 -21.44
CA GLU A 112 19.80 0.41 -22.22
C GLU A 112 20.30 1.57 -21.34
N ASN A 113 19.80 1.69 -20.11
CA ASN A 113 20.07 2.83 -19.23
C ASN A 113 20.90 2.49 -17.98
N LYS A 114 21.34 1.25 -17.81
CA LYS A 114 22.10 0.80 -16.63
C LYS A 114 23.45 1.50 -16.53
N VAL A 115 23.78 1.91 -15.31
CA VAL A 115 25.05 2.58 -14.97
C VAL A 115 26.01 1.59 -14.29
N PHE A 116 25.49 0.63 -13.52
CA PHE A 116 26.25 -0.40 -12.83
C PHE A 116 25.41 -1.69 -12.66
N HIS A 117 25.99 -2.78 -12.14
CA HIS A 117 25.28 -4.02 -11.82
C HIS A 117 25.74 -4.54 -10.44
N ASN A 118 24.94 -4.32 -9.40
CA ASN A 118 25.21 -4.77 -8.03
C ASN A 118 23.98 -5.54 -7.50
N LEU A 119 24.07 -6.85 -7.34
CA LEU A 119 22.97 -7.69 -6.83
C LEU A 119 22.75 -7.48 -5.32
N GLU A 120 22.29 -6.30 -4.91
CA GLU A 120 21.85 -6.02 -3.55
C GLU A 120 20.32 -5.94 -3.50
N MET A 121 19.70 -6.85 -2.77
CA MET A 121 18.26 -6.80 -2.53
C MET A 121 17.91 -5.56 -1.69
N PRO A 122 16.79 -4.86 -1.95
CA PRO A 122 16.39 -3.70 -1.15
C PRO A 122 16.07 -4.15 0.28
N ASP A 123 16.84 -3.61 1.23
CA ASP A 123 16.63 -3.82 2.65
C ASP A 123 15.77 -2.68 3.22
N TRP A 124 14.57 -3.02 3.70
CA TRP A 124 13.70 -2.07 4.39
C TRP A 124 14.41 -1.42 5.58
N SER A 125 15.33 -2.12 6.24
CA SER A 125 16.09 -1.57 7.36
C SER A 125 16.86 -0.31 6.95
N GLU A 126 17.39 -0.25 5.73
CA GLU A 126 18.13 0.89 5.21
C GLU A 126 17.24 2.04 4.77
N ILE A 127 16.16 1.74 4.03
CA ILE A 127 15.17 2.75 3.62
C ILE A 127 14.62 3.48 4.84
N LEU A 128 14.37 2.74 5.93
CA LEU A 128 13.84 3.30 7.16
C LEU A 128 14.92 4.01 8.00
N LYS A 129 16.21 3.73 7.81
CA LYS A 129 17.33 4.43 8.49
C LYS A 129 17.52 5.85 7.97
N GLU A 130 17.11 6.13 6.73
CA GLU A 130 17.17 7.46 6.14
C GLU A 130 16.37 8.48 6.97
N LYS A 131 17.03 9.57 7.38
CA LYS A 131 16.43 10.59 8.25
C LYS A 131 15.64 11.59 7.41
N ILE A 132 14.32 11.57 7.51
CA ILE A 132 13.46 12.60 6.92
C ILE A 132 13.25 13.74 7.92
N PRO A 133 13.35 15.02 7.49
CA PRO A 133 12.93 16.16 8.30
C PRO A 133 11.42 16.11 8.54
N LEU A 134 11.01 15.65 9.72
CA LEU A 134 9.60 15.50 10.08
C LEU A 134 9.25 16.40 11.27
N LYS A 135 8.40 17.40 11.03
CA LYS A 135 7.81 18.21 12.10
C LYS A 135 6.49 17.59 12.55
N LEU A 136 6.52 16.89 13.68
CA LEU A 136 5.32 16.28 14.24
C LEU A 136 4.30 17.35 14.66
N PRO A 137 3.02 17.24 14.23
CA PRO A 137 1.96 18.09 14.75
C PRO A 137 1.79 17.89 16.26
N LYS A 138 1.39 18.95 16.96
CA LYS A 138 1.08 18.90 18.40
C LYS A 138 -0.43 18.87 18.60
N SER A 139 -0.89 17.95 19.43
CA SER A 139 -2.29 17.89 19.87
C SER A 139 -2.72 19.18 20.58
N TRP A 140 -3.94 19.65 20.31
CA TRP A 140 -4.50 20.86 20.96
C TRP A 140 -4.82 20.60 22.45
N PRO A 141 -4.73 21.59 23.36
CA PRO A 141 -4.93 21.35 24.80
C PRO A 141 -6.38 21.01 25.17
N THR A 142 -7.37 21.33 24.32
CA THR A 142 -8.79 20.98 24.51
C THR A 142 -9.15 19.57 24.01
N LEU A 143 -8.21 18.85 23.39
CA LEU A 143 -8.39 17.46 22.94
C LEU A 143 -9.04 16.55 24.01
N PRO A 144 -8.66 16.61 25.31
CA PRO A 144 -9.28 15.80 26.35
C PRO A 144 -10.78 16.06 26.54
N PHE A 145 -11.23 17.31 26.34
CA PHE A 145 -12.64 17.67 26.42
C PHE A 145 -13.40 17.13 25.22
N PHE A 146 -12.83 17.27 24.02
CA PHE A 146 -13.41 16.72 22.80
C PHE A 146 -13.58 15.19 22.88
N ILE A 147 -12.56 14.46 23.36
CA ILE A 147 -12.64 13.00 23.54
C ILE A 147 -13.69 12.61 24.58
N LYS A 148 -13.79 13.35 25.70
CA LYS A 148 -14.82 13.07 26.72
C LYS A 148 -16.22 13.28 26.15
N SER A 149 -16.41 14.37 25.40
CA SER A 149 -17.66 14.68 24.73
C SER A 149 -18.01 13.62 23.68
N SER A 150 -17.06 13.26 22.80
CA SER A 150 -17.27 12.23 21.79
C SER A 150 -17.59 10.87 22.41
N ARG A 151 -16.92 10.48 23.50
CA ARG A 151 -17.23 9.22 24.20
C ARG A 151 -18.66 9.21 24.74
N ASN A 152 -19.12 10.32 25.33
CA ASN A 152 -20.49 10.42 25.83
C ASN A 152 -21.52 10.38 24.70
N PHE A 153 -21.25 11.09 23.61
CA PHE A 153 -22.05 11.04 22.39
C PHE A 153 -22.14 9.60 21.85
N LEU A 154 -21.01 8.91 21.70
CA LEU A 154 -20.97 7.54 21.19
C LEU A 154 -21.70 6.55 22.11
N LYS A 155 -21.60 6.72 23.44
CA LYS A 155 -22.36 5.91 24.41
C LYS A 155 -23.86 6.12 24.28
N LEU A 156 -24.30 7.36 24.12
CA LEU A 156 -25.73 7.70 24.05
C LEU A 156 -26.36 7.26 22.73
N TYR A 157 -25.71 7.55 21.60
CA TYR A 157 -26.27 7.31 20.27
C TYR A 157 -26.02 5.91 19.72
N PHE A 158 -24.89 5.28 20.07
CA PHE A 158 -24.47 3.99 19.51
C PHE A 158 -24.39 2.86 20.53
N ASN A 159 -24.80 3.10 21.79
CA ASN A 159 -24.62 2.14 22.90
C ASN A 159 -23.16 1.62 22.98
N PHE A 160 -22.20 2.53 22.77
CA PHE A 160 -20.79 2.18 22.62
C PHE A 160 -20.24 1.43 23.85
N ARG A 161 -19.72 0.22 23.61
CA ARG A 161 -19.03 -0.62 24.61
C ARG A 161 -17.59 -0.84 24.16
N SER A 162 -16.69 -0.95 25.12
CA SER A 162 -15.29 -1.20 24.82
C SER A 162 -14.59 -1.93 25.98
N LYS A 163 -13.57 -2.73 25.66
CA LYS A 163 -12.79 -3.57 26.58
C LYS A 163 -11.32 -3.52 26.14
N GLY A 164 -10.38 -3.85 27.03
CA GLY A 164 -8.95 -3.93 26.69
C GLY A 164 -8.15 -2.62 26.77
N HIS A 165 -8.65 -1.60 27.47
CA HIS A 165 -8.00 -0.29 27.56
C HIS A 165 -6.63 -0.26 28.25
N ASN A 166 -6.26 -1.35 28.94
CA ASN A 166 -4.97 -1.53 29.62
C ASN A 166 -3.98 -2.37 28.81
N ASP A 167 -4.41 -2.94 27.68
CA ASP A 167 -3.62 -3.90 26.92
C ASP A 167 -2.65 -3.20 25.93
N LEU A 168 -2.69 -1.87 25.88
CA LEU A 168 -1.82 -1.08 25.02
C LEU A 168 -0.43 -0.93 25.65
N PRO A 169 0.64 -1.30 24.93
CA PRO A 169 2.00 -1.20 25.44
C PRO A 169 2.42 0.25 25.69
N ASP A 170 3.33 0.44 26.63
CA ASP A 170 4.05 1.69 26.80
C ASP A 170 5.05 1.88 25.64
N GLY A 171 5.30 3.13 25.23
CA GLY A 171 6.21 3.43 24.12
C GLY A 171 5.59 3.25 22.73
N PRO A 172 6.41 3.00 21.69
CA PRO A 172 5.94 2.94 20.30
C PRO A 172 5.17 1.65 20.00
N ALA A 173 4.05 1.80 19.30
CA ALA A 173 3.20 0.68 18.88
C ALA A 173 2.33 1.08 17.69
N ILE A 174 1.84 0.07 16.97
CA ILE A 174 0.98 0.25 15.80
C ILE A 174 -0.44 -0.20 16.16
N ILE A 175 -1.39 0.72 16.23
CA ILE A 175 -2.80 0.39 16.43
C ILE A 175 -3.41 0.11 15.06
N ALA A 176 -3.79 -1.14 14.80
CA ALA A 176 -4.26 -1.60 13.49
C ALA A 176 -5.76 -2.02 13.47
N PRO A 177 -6.71 -1.09 13.63
CA PRO A 177 -8.13 -1.41 13.58
C PRO A 177 -8.57 -1.72 12.14
N ASN A 178 -9.60 -2.56 11.99
CA ASN A 178 -10.32 -2.71 10.73
C ASN A 178 -11.02 -1.40 10.30
N HIS A 179 -11.37 -1.27 9.02
CA HIS A 179 -11.95 -0.03 8.49
C HIS A 179 -13.30 -0.25 7.82
N GLN A 180 -14.38 0.25 8.42
CA GLN A 180 -15.75 0.08 7.95
C GLN A 180 -16.52 1.41 7.82
N SER A 181 -16.18 2.43 8.60
CA SER A 181 -16.95 3.68 8.65
C SER A 181 -16.08 4.94 8.72
N TYR A 182 -16.71 6.09 8.53
CA TYR A 182 -16.05 7.39 8.78
C TYR A 182 -15.82 7.65 10.28
N PHE A 183 -16.50 6.91 11.17
CA PHE A 183 -16.43 7.08 12.61
C PHE A 183 -15.38 6.18 13.28
N ASP A 184 -14.70 5.28 12.56
CA ASP A 184 -13.82 4.27 13.17
C ASP A 184 -12.72 4.91 14.03
N ALA A 185 -12.04 5.93 13.49
CA ALA A 185 -11.01 6.66 14.25
C ALA A 185 -11.60 7.32 15.52
N LEU A 186 -12.86 7.75 15.48
CA LEU A 186 -13.55 8.32 16.64
C LEU A 186 -13.86 7.24 17.69
N PHE A 187 -14.33 6.06 17.26
CA PHE A 187 -14.57 4.92 18.15
C PHE A 187 -13.29 4.44 18.84
N VAL A 188 -12.21 4.28 18.08
CA VAL A 188 -10.92 3.86 18.65
C VAL A 188 -10.41 4.94 19.61
N THR A 189 -10.39 6.22 19.21
CA THR A 189 -9.94 7.29 20.12
C THR A 189 -10.79 7.45 21.37
N ALA A 190 -12.11 7.21 21.31
CA ALA A 190 -12.98 7.27 22.48
C ALA A 190 -12.68 6.15 23.50
N HIS A 191 -12.02 5.07 23.07
CA HIS A 191 -11.57 3.99 23.93
C HIS A 191 -10.21 4.30 24.62
N LEU A 192 -9.33 5.03 23.95
CA LEU A 192 -7.96 5.27 24.40
C LEU A 192 -7.85 6.21 25.62
N LYS A 193 -6.82 6.02 26.45
CA LYS A 193 -6.48 6.95 27.54
C LYS A 193 -5.95 8.27 26.96
N ARG A 194 -6.15 9.37 27.70
CA ARG A 194 -5.72 10.73 27.29
C ARG A 194 -4.24 10.81 26.90
N LYS A 195 -3.36 10.18 27.70
CA LYS A 195 -1.92 10.14 27.43
C LYS A 195 -1.65 9.43 26.09
N THR A 196 -2.24 8.24 25.91
CA THR A 196 -2.11 7.44 24.69
C THR A 196 -2.55 8.20 23.44
N ILE A 197 -3.67 8.92 23.48
CA ILE A 197 -4.18 9.65 22.30
C ILE A 197 -3.23 10.79 21.92
N LYS A 198 -2.69 11.53 22.90
CA LYS A 198 -1.70 12.59 22.63
C LYS A 198 -0.42 12.07 21.98
N GLU A 199 -0.13 10.79 22.17
CA GLU A 199 1.03 10.09 21.62
C GLU A 199 0.71 9.22 20.41
N THR A 200 -0.55 9.19 19.98
CA THR A 200 -1.00 8.44 18.80
C THR A 200 -1.10 9.38 17.62
N PHE A 201 -0.47 9.02 16.51
CA PHE A 201 -0.54 9.71 15.24
C PHE A 201 -1.36 8.91 14.25
N PHE A 202 -2.25 9.58 13.52
CA PHE A 202 -3.13 8.93 12.55
C PHE A 202 -2.54 9.06 11.17
N TYR A 203 -2.61 7.98 10.40
CA TYR A 203 -2.30 8.04 8.99
C TYR A 203 -3.56 8.37 8.18
N ALA A 204 -3.52 9.42 7.36
CA ALA A 204 -4.63 9.76 6.47
C ALA A 204 -4.16 10.16 5.06
N LYS A 205 -4.84 9.63 4.03
CA LYS A 205 -4.60 10.05 2.65
C LYS A 205 -5.08 11.49 2.45
N ARG A 206 -4.33 12.33 1.74
CA ARG A 206 -4.65 13.74 1.44
C ARG A 206 -6.04 13.88 0.81
N LYS A 207 -6.43 12.94 -0.05
CA LYS A 207 -7.77 12.88 -0.65
C LYS A 207 -8.94 12.77 0.34
N HIS A 208 -8.68 12.32 1.57
CA HIS A 208 -9.69 12.25 2.64
C HIS A 208 -9.75 13.52 3.50
N VAL A 209 -8.78 14.43 3.36
CA VAL A 209 -8.67 15.67 4.13
C VAL A 209 -9.02 16.87 3.25
N LYS A 210 -10.21 16.84 2.62
CA LYS A 210 -10.65 17.89 1.68
C LYS A 210 -11.51 18.98 2.33
N THR A 211 -12.26 18.67 3.39
CA THR A 211 -13.15 19.65 4.03
C THR A 211 -12.40 20.50 5.04
N LYS A 212 -12.84 21.76 5.25
CA LYS A 212 -12.25 22.67 6.25
C LYS A 212 -12.23 22.05 7.66
N LEU A 213 -13.27 21.29 8.01
CA LEU A 213 -13.36 20.56 9.27
C LEU A 213 -12.34 19.41 9.33
N ALA A 214 -12.21 18.58 8.28
CA ALA A 214 -11.22 17.51 8.24
C ALA A 214 -9.80 18.04 8.29
N GLN A 215 -9.51 19.14 7.59
CA GLN A 215 -8.20 19.82 7.63
C GLN A 215 -7.91 20.39 9.02
N PHE A 216 -8.90 21.01 9.66
CA PHE A 216 -8.77 21.48 11.04
C PHE A 216 -8.48 20.33 12.01
N LEU A 217 -9.24 19.23 11.93
CA LEU A 217 -9.02 18.05 12.76
C LEU A 217 -7.66 17.41 12.47
N ALA A 218 -7.24 17.33 11.21
CA ALA A 218 -5.94 16.77 10.84
C ALA A 218 -4.78 17.55 11.46
N ARG A 219 -4.83 18.89 11.39
CA ARG A 219 -3.81 19.79 11.96
C ARG A 219 -3.78 19.78 13.49
N LYS A 220 -4.86 19.35 14.15
CA LYS A 220 -5.04 19.48 15.61
C LYS A 220 -5.04 18.14 16.37
N ASN A 221 -5.10 17.01 15.67
CA ASN A 221 -5.22 15.66 16.25
C ASN A 221 -4.14 14.67 15.76
N ASN A 222 -2.89 15.15 15.63
CA ASN A 222 -1.75 14.29 15.29
C ASN A 222 -1.90 13.50 13.97
N VAL A 223 -2.57 14.05 12.96
CA VAL A 223 -2.77 13.33 11.69
C VAL A 223 -1.64 13.64 10.72
N ILE A 224 -0.97 12.60 10.23
CA ILE A 224 0.01 12.65 9.16
C ILE A 224 -0.76 12.53 7.85
N VAL A 225 -0.87 13.65 7.14
CA VAL A 225 -1.57 13.72 5.86
C VAL A 225 -0.59 13.46 4.72
N MET A 226 -0.78 12.35 4.01
CA MET A 226 0.12 11.89 2.95
C MET A 226 -0.59 11.80 1.60
N ASP A 227 0.11 12.10 0.52
CA ASP A 227 -0.38 11.88 -0.84
C ASP A 227 0.24 10.59 -1.39
N LEU A 228 -0.53 9.49 -1.34
CA LEU A 228 -0.04 8.18 -1.76
C LEU A 228 0.26 8.09 -3.25
N ASN A 229 -0.30 8.99 -4.05
CA ASN A 229 -0.08 9.01 -5.49
C ASN A 229 1.27 9.65 -5.86
N SER A 230 1.96 10.31 -4.92
CA SER A 230 3.23 10.98 -5.23
C SER A 230 4.43 10.43 -4.47
N ASP A 231 4.25 9.79 -3.29
CA ASP A 231 5.35 9.08 -2.62
C ASP A 231 4.90 8.15 -1.44
N LEU A 232 4.66 6.85 -1.71
CA LEU A 232 4.40 5.86 -0.65
C LEU A 232 5.68 5.51 0.15
N LYS A 233 6.88 5.64 -0.41
CA LYS A 233 8.16 5.45 0.32
C LYS A 233 8.28 6.50 1.43
N GLU A 234 8.05 7.77 1.09
CA GLU A 234 8.01 8.87 2.06
C GLU A 234 6.93 8.64 3.14
N SER A 235 5.78 8.05 2.78
CA SER A 235 4.72 7.72 3.75
C SER A 235 5.21 6.75 4.82
N ILE A 236 5.86 5.67 4.39
CA ILE A 236 6.38 4.65 5.29
C ILE A 236 7.51 5.22 6.15
N GLN A 237 8.45 5.95 5.55
CA GLN A 237 9.54 6.59 6.27
C GLN A 237 9.02 7.59 7.32
N LYS A 238 7.95 8.33 7.03
CA LYS A 238 7.30 9.23 8.00
C LYS A 238 6.66 8.49 9.17
N LEU A 239 5.97 7.38 8.91
CA LEU A 239 5.42 6.53 9.97
C LEU A 239 6.52 5.92 10.83
N ALA A 240 7.62 5.48 10.21
CA ALA A 240 8.78 4.96 10.90
C ALA A 240 9.43 6.01 11.81
N ALA A 241 9.57 7.26 11.35
CA ALA A 241 10.10 8.35 12.16
C ALA A 241 9.24 8.62 13.40
N VAL A 242 7.91 8.50 13.30
CA VAL A 242 7.00 8.64 14.45
C VAL A 242 7.23 7.51 15.46
N LEU A 243 7.29 6.26 14.98
CA LEU A 243 7.56 5.10 15.83
C LEU A 243 8.93 5.22 16.52
N LYS A 244 9.97 5.61 15.78
CA LYS A 244 11.32 5.88 16.31
C LYS A 244 11.35 7.00 17.36
N SER A 245 10.42 7.94 17.31
CA SER A 245 10.27 8.99 18.35
C SER A 245 9.57 8.50 19.63
N GLY A 246 9.32 7.20 19.76
CA GLY A 246 8.66 6.59 20.91
C GLY A 246 7.14 6.82 20.93
N LYS A 247 6.54 7.17 19.78
CA LYS A 247 5.12 7.47 19.63
C LYS A 247 4.40 6.33 18.91
N LYS A 248 3.07 6.33 19.03
CA LYS A 248 2.19 5.32 18.44
C LYS A 248 1.67 5.78 17.09
N VAL A 249 1.42 4.84 16.19
CA VAL A 249 0.79 5.08 14.88
C VAL A 249 -0.53 4.32 14.82
N MET A 250 -1.59 4.95 14.34
CA MET A 250 -2.82 4.27 13.97
C MET A 250 -2.90 4.15 12.44
N ILE A 251 -3.02 2.91 11.97
CA ILE A 251 -3.11 2.57 10.55
C ILE A 251 -4.27 1.62 10.32
N PHE A 252 -5.10 1.91 9.34
CA PHE A 252 -6.12 0.97 8.87
C PHE A 252 -5.47 0.03 7.84
N PRO A 253 -5.22 -1.25 8.17
CA PRO A 253 -4.39 -2.13 7.36
C PRO A 253 -5.01 -2.42 5.99
N GLU A 254 -6.33 -2.34 5.85
CA GLU A 254 -7.06 -2.50 4.58
C GLU A 254 -6.83 -1.32 3.61
N GLY A 255 -6.42 -0.16 4.11
CA GLY A 255 -6.15 1.06 3.31
C GLY A 255 -7.38 1.69 2.62
N THR A 256 -8.54 1.04 2.71
CA THR A 256 -9.87 1.47 2.25
C THR A 256 -10.93 0.94 3.21
N ARG A 257 -12.16 1.46 3.11
CA ARG A 257 -13.29 0.99 3.95
C ARG A 257 -13.97 -0.19 3.30
N SER A 258 -14.29 -1.20 4.10
CA SER A 258 -15.18 -2.28 3.72
C SER A 258 -16.57 -1.74 3.36
N LYS A 259 -17.13 -2.22 2.25
CA LYS A 259 -18.51 -1.92 1.82
C LYS A 259 -19.52 -2.96 2.31
N THR A 260 -19.04 -4.16 2.62
CA THR A 260 -19.86 -5.31 3.03
C THR A 260 -19.86 -5.49 4.55
N GLY A 261 -18.87 -4.92 5.25
CA GLY A 261 -18.65 -5.14 6.67
C GLY A 261 -17.71 -6.32 6.97
N GLU A 262 -17.34 -7.09 5.94
CA GLU A 262 -16.31 -8.13 6.05
C GLU A 262 -14.92 -7.51 6.03
N LEU A 263 -13.94 -8.19 6.64
CA LEU A 263 -12.54 -7.78 6.62
C LEU A 263 -12.00 -7.87 5.20
N GLY A 264 -11.46 -6.76 4.70
CA GLY A 264 -10.72 -6.73 3.46
C GLY A 264 -9.30 -7.29 3.59
N GLU A 265 -8.60 -7.35 2.46
CA GLU A 265 -7.20 -7.74 2.41
C GLU A 265 -6.30 -6.69 3.11
N PHE A 266 -5.43 -7.15 4.00
CA PHE A 266 -4.50 -6.29 4.71
C PHE A 266 -3.26 -5.99 3.86
N LYS A 267 -2.90 -4.70 3.79
CA LYS A 267 -1.68 -4.25 3.13
C LYS A 267 -0.47 -4.47 4.04
N LYS A 268 0.67 -4.84 3.46
CA LYS A 268 1.89 -5.25 4.19
C LYS A 268 2.59 -4.12 4.97
N THR A 269 2.20 -2.85 4.77
CA THR A 269 2.88 -1.68 5.35
C THR A 269 3.05 -1.74 6.87
N PHE A 270 1.99 -2.08 7.62
CA PHE A 270 2.07 -2.13 9.08
C PHE A 270 2.96 -3.28 9.58
N ALA A 271 2.93 -4.41 8.87
CA ALA A 271 3.75 -5.59 9.19
C ALA A 271 5.24 -5.31 8.95
N ILE A 272 5.58 -4.61 7.86
CA ILE A 272 6.95 -4.16 7.59
C ILE A 272 7.43 -3.22 8.68
N LEU A 273 6.66 -2.20 9.03
CA LEU A 273 7.02 -1.28 10.12
C LEU A 273 7.21 -2.02 11.45
N SER A 274 6.33 -2.99 11.76
CA SER A 274 6.43 -3.81 12.97
C SER A 274 7.71 -4.63 13.01
N LYS A 275 7.99 -5.37 11.94
CA LYS A 275 9.16 -6.25 11.82
C LYS A 275 10.47 -5.47 11.86
N GLU A 276 10.57 -4.43 11.04
CA GLU A 276 11.83 -3.68 10.84
C GLU A 276 12.18 -2.78 12.02
N LEU A 277 11.18 -2.30 12.76
CA LEU A 277 11.39 -1.44 13.94
C LEU A 277 11.24 -2.18 15.27
N ASN A 278 10.95 -3.49 15.22
CA ASN A 278 10.64 -4.32 16.38
C ASN A 278 9.57 -3.67 17.29
N VAL A 279 8.48 -3.19 16.69
CA VAL A 279 7.36 -2.55 17.41
C VAL A 279 6.14 -3.46 17.42
N THR A 280 5.45 -3.50 18.55
CA THR A 280 4.21 -4.27 18.73
C THR A 280 3.07 -3.68 17.90
N VAL A 281 2.24 -4.56 17.35
CA VAL A 281 0.94 -4.23 16.74
C VAL A 281 -0.18 -4.62 17.70
#